data_AF-A0A2D4TSH1-F1
#
_entry.id   AF-A0A2D4TSH1-F1
#
_cell.length_a   1.000
_cell.length_b   1.000
_cell.length_c   1.000
_cell.angle_alpha   90.00
_cell.angle_beta   90.00
_cell.angle_gamma   90.00
#
_symmetry.space_group_name_H-M   'P 1'
#
loop_
_entity.id
_entity.type
_entity.pdbx_description
1 polymer ?
#
loop_
_entity_poly.entity_id
_entity_poly.type
_entity_poly.pdbx_seq_one_letter_code
_entity_poly.pdbx_strand_id
1 'polypeptide(L)'
;MASQSSQWNNNTAFLLAATGSAVGLGNIWGFPYKAGENGGGLFVLLYIFFVIALGLPVFMAEVFIGKKGKSNPVTSIETLAKSSKSSSKWSIVGYGGILASLIIAGYYA
;
A
#
# COMPACT_ATOMS: atom_id res chain seq x y z
N MET A 1 -1.01 3.91 30.16
CA MET A 1 -2.29 4.39 29.58
C MET A 1 -2.58 3.58 28.34
N ALA A 2 -3.66 2.81 28.33
CA ALA A 2 -4.02 1.93 27.22
C ALA A 2 -4.31 2.78 25.97
N SER A 3 -3.51 2.59 24.92
CA SER A 3 -3.76 3.16 23.59
C SER A 3 -5.04 2.51 23.05
N GLN A 4 -6.18 3.20 23.19
CA GLN A 4 -7.39 2.84 22.45
C GLN A 4 -7.05 3.00 20.97
N SER A 5 -6.89 1.88 20.26
CA SER A 5 -6.76 1.91 18.80
C SER A 5 -8.03 2.53 18.24
N SER A 6 -7.93 3.73 17.67
CA SER A 6 -9.05 4.40 16.99
C SER A 6 -9.48 3.53 15.81
N GLN A 7 -10.51 2.72 16.02
CA GLN A 7 -11.07 1.87 14.99
C GLN A 7 -12.00 2.71 14.14
N TRP A 8 -11.81 2.65 12.81
CA TRP A 8 -12.69 3.30 11.86
C TRP A 8 -14.12 2.79 12.05
N ASN A 9 -15.00 3.65 12.57
CA ASN A 9 -16.39 3.29 12.86
C ASN A 9 -17.25 3.17 11.58
N ASN A 10 -16.75 3.66 10.44
CA ASN A 10 -17.46 3.64 9.17
C ASN A 10 -16.57 3.15 8.02
N ASN A 11 -17.03 2.11 7.31
CA ASN A 11 -16.33 1.54 6.15
C ASN A 11 -16.16 2.56 5.01
N THR A 12 -17.10 3.49 4.86
CA THR A 12 -17.00 4.54 3.83
C THR A 12 -15.92 5.55 4.15
N ALA A 13 -15.73 5.92 5.43
CA ALA A 13 -14.65 6.81 5.85
C ALA A 13 -13.27 6.18 5.61
N PHE A 14 -13.14 4.88 5.89
CA PHE A 14 -11.92 4.14 5.56
C PHE A 14 -11.67 4.10 4.04
N LEU A 15 -12.70 3.81 3.24
CA LEU A 15 -12.58 3.79 1.78
C LEU A 15 -12.14 5.16 1.24
N LEU A 16 -12.78 6.23 1.71
CA LEU A 16 -12.47 7.59 1.26
C LEU A 16 -11.04 8.01 1.63
N ALA A 17 -10.59 7.68 2.85
CA ALA A 17 -9.22 7.93 3.28
C ALA A 17 -8.20 7.14 2.45
N ALA A 18 -8.48 5.86 2.18
CA ALA A 18 -7.62 5.01 1.35
C ALA A 18 -7.55 5.52 -0.10
N THR A 19 -8.69 5.89 -0.69
CA THR A 19 -8.73 6.47 -2.04
C THR A 19 -8.00 7.81 -2.10
N GLY A 20 -8.17 8.68 -1.10
CA GLY A 20 -7.45 9.96 -1.00
C GLY A 20 -5.94 9.79 -0.87
N SER A 21 -5.47 8.73 -0.20
CA SER A 21 -4.04 8.40 -0.13
C SER A 21 -3.50 7.79 -1.43
N ALA A 22 -4.33 7.10 -2.21
CA ALA A 22 -3.90 6.42 -3.43
C ALA A 22 -3.91 7.34 -4.66
N VAL A 23 -4.76 8.37 -4.69
CA VAL A 23 -4.87 9.32 -5.80
C VAL A 23 -3.95 10.51 -5.54
N GLY A 24 -2.84 10.59 -6.28
CA GLY A 24 -1.86 11.69 -6.18
C GLY A 24 -1.56 12.39 -7.51
N LEU A 25 -0.57 13.30 -7.48
CA LEU A 25 -0.08 14.02 -8.67
C LEU A 25 0.25 13.05 -9.82
N GLY A 26 0.88 11.91 -9.52
CA GLY A 26 1.26 10.91 -10.51
C GLY A 26 0.10 10.44 -11.41
N ASN A 27 -1.11 10.32 -10.88
CA ASN A 27 -2.29 9.90 -11.66
C ASN A 27 -2.83 11.02 -12.58
N ILE A 28 -2.64 12.29 -12.21
CA ILE A 28 -3.18 13.43 -12.95
C ILE A 28 -2.30 13.79 -14.15
N TRP A 29 -0.97 13.75 -14.00
CA TRP A 29 -0.03 14.21 -15.04
C TRP A 29 0.86 13.08 -15.58
N GLY A 30 1.35 12.21 -14.69
CA GLY A 30 2.31 11.17 -15.05
C GLY A 30 1.69 10.01 -15.84
N PHE A 31 0.46 9.62 -15.50
CA PHE A 31 -0.28 8.60 -16.24
C PHE A 31 -0.61 9.00 -17.68
N PRO A 32 -1.26 10.16 -17.96
CA PRO A 32 -1.59 10.54 -19.33
C PRO A 32 -0.34 10.78 -20.18
N TYR A 33 0.74 11.31 -19.60
CA TYR A 33 2.01 11.48 -20.29
C TYR A 33 2.59 10.13 -20.74
N LYS A 34 2.70 9.15 -19.83
CA LYS A 34 3.19 7.81 -20.15
C LYS A 34 2.26 7.06 -21.10
N ALA A 35 0.95 7.22 -20.96
CA ALA A 35 -0.01 6.62 -21.88
C ALA A 35 0.16 7.23 -23.29
N GLY A 36 0.33 8.54 -23.40
CA GLY A 36 0.57 9.23 -24.67
C GLY A 36 1.83 8.77 -25.38
N GLU A 37 2.96 8.67 -24.66
CA GLU A 37 4.24 8.26 -25.27
C GLU A 37 4.33 6.76 -25.59
N ASN A 38 3.73 5.88 -24.77
CA ASN A 38 3.90 4.43 -24.88
C ASN A 38 2.82 3.73 -25.72
N GLY A 39 2.26 4.40 -26.72
CA GLY A 39 1.29 3.78 -27.64
C GLY A 39 -0.17 3.83 -27.17
N GLY A 40 -0.53 4.78 -26.31
CA GLY A 40 -1.90 5.17 -26.02
C GLY A 40 -2.75 4.04 -25.43
N GLY A 41 -3.74 3.58 -26.21
CA GLY A 41 -4.73 2.61 -25.77
C GLY A 41 -4.17 1.23 -25.43
N LEU A 42 -3.11 0.78 -26.11
CA LEU A 42 -2.50 -0.53 -25.80
C LEU A 42 -1.80 -0.50 -24.44
N PHE A 43 -1.12 0.61 -24.13
CA PHE A 43 -0.53 0.83 -22.82
C PHE A 43 -1.59 0.81 -21.71
N VAL A 44 -2.73 1.47 -21.94
CA VAL A 44 -3.83 1.49 -20.95
C VAL A 44 -4.39 0.09 -20.70
N LEU A 45 -4.58 -0.73 -21.74
CA LEU A 45 -5.06 -2.10 -21.59
C LEU A 45 -4.09 -2.97 -20.78
N LEU A 46 -2.79 -2.90 -21.09
CA LEU A 46 -1.76 -3.60 -20.33
C LEU A 46 -1.66 -3.08 -18.90
N TYR A 47 -1.77 -1.76 -18.71
CA TYR A 47 -1.79 -1.14 -17.39
C TYR A 47 -2.93 -1.69 -16.53
N ILE A 48 -4.16 -1.74 -17.05
CA ILE A 48 -5.31 -2.31 -16.33
C ILE A 48 -5.07 -3.79 -16.00
N PHE A 49 -4.55 -4.56 -16.96
CA PHE A 49 -4.23 -5.97 -16.74
C PHE A 49 -3.24 -6.16 -15.58
N PHE A 50 -2.12 -5.41 -15.57
CA PHE A 50 -1.14 -5.50 -14.49
C PHE A 50 -1.65 -4.95 -13.15
N VAL A 51 -2.49 -3.91 -13.17
CA VAL A 51 -3.13 -3.39 -11.96
C VAL A 51 -4.02 -4.46 -11.32
N ILE A 52 -4.81 -5.19 -12.12
CA ILE A 52 -5.65 -6.27 -11.60
C ILE A 52 -4.80 -7.48 -11.18
N ALA A 53 -3.83 -7.88 -11.99
CA ALA A 53 -3.04 -9.08 -11.76
C ALA A 53 -2.00 -8.93 -10.62
N LEU A 54 -1.45 -7.75 -10.41
CA LEU A 54 -0.39 -7.49 -9.42
C LEU A 54 -0.81 -6.46 -8.37
N GLY A 55 -1.39 -5.34 -8.79
CA GLY A 55 -1.77 -4.25 -7.87
C GLY A 55 -2.83 -4.68 -6.86
N LEU A 56 -3.91 -5.28 -7.33
CA LEU A 56 -5.01 -5.74 -6.47
C LEU A 56 -4.58 -6.79 -5.43
N PRO A 57 -3.88 -7.89 -5.78
CA PRO A 57 -3.46 -8.87 -4.77
C PRO A 57 -2.47 -8.30 -3.76
N VAL A 58 -1.53 -7.44 -4.19
CA VAL A 58 -0.61 -6.76 -3.28
C VAL A 58 -1.35 -5.84 -2.32
N PHE A 59 -2.29 -5.04 -2.83
CA PHE A 59 -3.13 -4.17 -1.99
C PHE A 59 -3.96 -4.96 -0.98
N MET A 60 -4.59 -6.06 -1.41
CA MET A 60 -5.35 -6.93 -0.51
C MET A 60 -4.46 -7.55 0.57
N ALA A 61 -3.24 -7.95 0.22
CA ALA A 61 -2.27 -8.47 1.19
C ALA A 61 -1.88 -7.42 2.23
N GLU A 62 -1.60 -6.18 1.80
CA GLU A 62 -1.23 -5.08 2.70
C GLU A 62 -2.36 -4.72 3.67
N VAL A 63 -3.59 -4.60 3.16
CA VAL A 63 -4.78 -4.35 3.99
C VAL A 63 -5.01 -5.49 4.99
N PHE A 64 -4.80 -6.75 4.58
CA PHE A 64 -4.95 -7.90 5.47
C PHE A 64 -3.90 -7.92 6.59
N ILE A 65 -2.64 -7.62 6.25
CA ILE A 65 -1.54 -7.48 7.22
C ILE A 65 -1.87 -6.35 8.22
N GLY A 66 -2.31 -5.19 7.74
CA GLY A 66 -2.68 -4.06 8.58
C GLY A 66 -3.86 -4.38 9.52
N LYS A 67 -4.90 -5.05 9.01
CA LYS A 67 -6.09 -5.43 9.81
C LYS A 67 -5.79 -6.47 10.88
N LYS A 68 -4.90 -7.43 10.59
CA LYS A 68 -4.50 -8.47 11.57
C LYS A 68 -3.46 -7.98 12.57
N GLY A 69 -2.50 -7.18 12.12
CA GLY A 69 -1.41 -6.70 12.96
C GLY A 69 -1.82 -5.62 13.94
N LYS A 70 -2.74 -4.70 13.57
CA LYS A 70 -3.22 -3.56 14.38
C LYS A 70 -2.10 -2.80 15.14
N SER A 71 -0.88 -2.86 14.62
CA SER A 71 0.35 -2.37 15.24
C SER A 71 1.26 -1.78 14.17
N ASN A 72 2.43 -1.28 14.56
CA ASN A 72 3.39 -0.71 13.62
C ASN A 72 3.72 -1.69 12.48
N PRO A 73 4.03 -1.20 11.26
CA PRO A 73 4.26 -2.05 10.08
C PRO A 73 5.24 -3.20 10.32
N VAL A 74 6.35 -2.91 11.02
CA VAL A 74 7.36 -3.90 11.40
C VAL A 74 6.78 -4.95 12.35
N THR A 75 6.13 -4.51 13.43
CA THR A 75 5.57 -5.39 14.45
C THR A 75 4.39 -6.21 13.91
N SER A 76 3.59 -5.64 13.02
CA SER A 76 2.49 -6.32 12.31
C SER A 76 2.99 -7.44 11.42
N ILE A 77 4.03 -7.20 10.61
CA ILE A 77 4.66 -8.22 9.78
C ILE A 77 5.34 -9.29 10.63
N GLU A 78 6.03 -8.91 11.72
CA GLU A 78 6.69 -9.84 12.63
C GLU A 78 5.68 -10.78 13.32
N THR A 79 4.59 -10.22 13.83
CA THR A 79 3.54 -10.96 14.54
C THR A 79 2.82 -11.92 13.58
N LEU A 80 2.60 -11.49 12.34
CA LEU A 80 1.99 -12.33 11.32
C LEU A 80 2.95 -13.42 10.81
N ALA A 81 4.25 -13.13 10.68
CA ALA A 81 5.29 -14.10 10.32
C ALA A 81 5.41 -15.20 11.39
N LYS A 82 5.43 -14.82 12.67
CA LYS A 82 5.41 -15.76 13.81
C LYS A 82 4.13 -16.59 13.84
N SER A 83 2.97 -15.97 13.61
CA SER A 83 1.68 -16.67 13.57
C SER A 83 1.55 -17.65 12.39
N SER A 84 2.23 -17.36 11.28
CA SER A 84 2.22 -18.20 10.07
C SER A 84 3.34 -19.25 10.05
N LYS A 85 4.04 -19.46 11.19
CA LYS A 85 5.19 -20.39 11.32
C LYS A 85 6.34 -20.10 10.35
N SER A 86 6.42 -18.86 9.85
CA SER A 86 7.47 -18.39 8.93
C SER A 86 8.61 -17.75 9.71
N SER A 87 9.75 -17.55 9.04
CA SER A 87 10.95 -16.96 9.67
C SER A 87 10.72 -15.52 10.11
N SER A 88 11.17 -15.17 11.33
CA SER A 88 11.13 -13.79 11.86
C SER A 88 11.92 -12.77 11.01
N LYS A 89 12.69 -13.23 10.02
CA LYS A 89 13.43 -12.37 9.07
C LYS A 89 12.51 -11.55 8.15
N TRP A 90 11.22 -11.88 8.04
CA TRP A 90 10.26 -11.11 7.25
C TRP A 90 10.04 -9.67 7.77
N SER A 91 10.42 -9.36 9.01
CA SER A 91 10.43 -7.99 9.53
C SER A 91 11.29 -7.02 8.72
N ILE A 92 12.30 -7.51 7.97
CA ILE A 92 13.10 -6.69 7.04
C ILE A 92 12.24 -5.98 6.00
N VAL A 93 11.15 -6.63 5.53
CA VAL A 93 10.22 -6.00 4.59
C VAL A 93 9.51 -4.81 5.23
N GLY A 94 9.17 -4.91 6.52
CA GLY A 94 8.58 -3.81 7.28
C GLY A 94 9.54 -2.62 7.45
N TYR A 95 10.82 -2.89 7.75
CA TYR A 95 11.84 -1.85 7.82
C TYR A 95 12.10 -1.19 6.45
N GLY A 96 12.10 -1.99 5.38
CA GLY A 96 12.22 -1.49 4.01
C GLY A 96 11.06 -0.55 3.64
N GLY A 97 9.83 -0.88 4.03
CA GLY A 97 8.67 -0.03 3.83
C GLY A 97 8.80 1.33 4.53
N ILE A 98 9.23 1.36 5.80
CA ILE A 98 9.44 2.61 6.55
C ILE A 98 10.52 3.47 5.89
N LEU A 99 11.64 2.86 5.49
CA LEU A 99 12.73 3.56 4.81
C LEU A 99 12.26 4.16 3.48
N ALA A 100 11.52 3.39 2.69
CA ALA A 100 10.95 3.85 1.42
C ALA A 100 10.00 5.04 1.62
N SER A 101 9.08 4.95 2.58
CA SER A 101 8.17 6.06 2.92
C SER A 101 8.93 7.33 3.34
N LEU A 102 10.03 7.20 4.08
CA LEU A 102 10.86 8.33 4.51
C LEU A 102 11.57 8.99 3.33
N ILE A 103 12.11 8.20 2.40
CA ILE A 103 12.76 8.72 1.18
C ILE A 103 11.73 9.44 0.29
N ILE A 104 10.54 8.84 0.11
CA ILE A 104 9.47 9.44 -0.69
C ILE A 104 9.02 10.75 -0.04
N ALA A 105 8.83 10.78 1.28
CA ALA A 105 8.50 12.01 1.99
C ALA A 105 9.57 13.09 1.80
N GLY A 106 10.85 12.73 1.78
CA GLY A 106 11.93 13.69 1.52
C GLY A 106 11.91 14.31 0.11
N TYR A 107 11.35 13.62 -0.89
CA TYR A 107 11.21 14.14 -2.25
C TYR A 107 9.86 14.84 -2.50
N TYR A 108 8.82 14.40 -1.80
CA TYR A 108 7.43 14.81 -2.05
C TYR A 108 6.91 15.87 -1.06
N ALA A 109 7.65 16.17 0.03
CA ALA A 109 7.39 17.28 0.96
C ALA A 109 8.02 18.59 0.45
#